data_AF-A0A845CBV6-F1
#
_entry.id   AF-A0A845CBV6-F1
#
_cell.length_a   1.000
_cell.length_b   1.000
_cell.length_c   1.000
_cell.angle_alpha   90.00
_cell.angle_beta   90.00
_cell.angle_gamma   90.00
#
_symmetry.space_group_name_H-M   'P 1'
#
loop_
_entity.id
_entity.type
_entity.pdbx_description
1 polymer ?
#
loop_
_entity_poly.entity_id
_entity_poly.type
_entity_poly.pdbx_seq_one_letter_code
_entity_poly.pdbx_strand_id
1 'polypeptide(L)'
;MTMLEASGKHRRRHSGRLVRRIAAVAAKALAYSALFLLLGLPATAHAAPPDLQTPAPVIYLADNLDEQDRLGWCIDTRGRGFSDRLHTHSCKPRGGDVQFRYDEAARRIASAAFQGKCAELLAPAAAGVTLGLLDCAKDAKGQAFDYDAAAMEFRPGADGTLCLVAGAASRSAGPFMSRDLALAPCTSTDAKFKQWRIRKARP
;
A
#
# COMPACT_ATOMS: atom_id res chain seq x y z
N MET A 1 -37.59 -95.02 10.59
CA MET A 1 -37.34 -93.93 9.61
C MET A 1 -36.60 -92.84 10.34
N THR A 2 -35.25 -92.84 10.26
CA THR A 2 -34.43 -91.96 9.38
C THR A 2 -34.65 -90.49 9.73
N MET A 3 -33.66 -89.63 9.93
CA MET A 3 -32.20 -89.58 9.76
C MET A 3 -31.72 -88.40 10.64
N LEU A 4 -30.41 -88.21 10.84
CA LEU A 4 -29.70 -87.05 10.26
C LEU A 4 -28.24 -86.98 10.74
N GLU A 5 -27.34 -87.20 9.78
CA GLU A 5 -25.98 -86.69 9.77
C GLU A 5 -25.92 -85.21 9.35
N ALA A 6 -24.74 -84.64 9.63
CA ALA A 6 -23.98 -83.66 8.83
C ALA A 6 -23.90 -82.23 9.40
N SER A 7 -22.79 -82.00 10.11
CA SER A 7 -22.24 -80.69 10.47
C SER A 7 -20.91 -80.49 9.76
N GLY A 8 -20.69 -79.34 9.12
CA GLY A 8 -19.34 -78.93 8.71
C GLY A 8 -19.25 -78.11 7.43
N LYS A 9 -19.74 -76.86 7.41
CA LYS A 9 -19.37 -75.90 6.32
C LYS A 9 -19.62 -74.43 6.66
N HIS A 10 -19.02 -73.87 7.73
CA HIS A 10 -19.33 -72.47 8.09
C HIS A 10 -18.22 -71.59 8.69
N ARG A 11 -16.95 -71.75 8.30
CA ARG A 11 -15.86 -70.93 8.88
C ARG A 11 -14.80 -70.32 7.94
N ARG A 12 -15.12 -70.03 6.67
CA ARG A 12 -14.12 -69.41 5.74
C ARG A 12 -14.56 -68.22 4.88
N ARG A 13 -15.71 -67.57 5.13
CA ARG A 13 -16.19 -66.45 4.27
C ARG A 13 -16.17 -65.04 4.85
N HIS A 14 -15.94 -64.85 6.15
CA HIS A 14 -16.06 -63.52 6.76
C HIS A 14 -14.80 -62.64 6.72
N SER A 15 -13.60 -63.20 6.55
CA SER A 15 -12.35 -62.43 6.69
C SER A 15 -12.00 -61.53 5.49
N GLY A 16 -12.50 -61.83 4.28
CA GLY A 16 -12.11 -61.09 3.06
C GLY A 16 -12.90 -59.79 2.79
N ARG A 17 -14.09 -59.64 3.36
CA ARG A 17 -14.94 -58.45 3.15
C ARG A 17 -14.57 -57.28 4.06
N LEU A 18 -14.00 -57.54 5.24
CA LEU A 18 -13.62 -56.49 6.19
C LEU A 18 -12.34 -55.77 5.75
N VAL A 19 -11.34 -56.53 5.28
CA VAL A 19 -10.05 -55.98 4.79
C VAL A 19 -10.25 -55.08 3.56
N ARG A 20 -11.16 -55.45 2.64
CA ARG A 20 -11.50 -54.64 1.46
C ARG A 20 -12.25 -53.34 1.78
N ARG A 21 -13.02 -53.30 2.88
CA ARG A 21 -13.75 -52.09 3.30
C ARG A 21 -12.85 -51.07 3.98
N ILE A 22 -11.82 -51.52 4.72
CA ILE A 22 -10.85 -50.64 5.37
C ILE A 22 -9.94 -49.95 4.34
N ALA A 23 -9.49 -50.68 3.30
CA ALA A 23 -8.67 -50.11 2.24
C ALA A 23 -9.41 -49.02 1.40
N ALA A 24 -10.72 -49.17 1.19
CA ALA A 24 -11.52 -48.22 0.41
C ALA A 24 -11.84 -46.91 1.15
N VAL A 25 -11.82 -46.91 2.49
CA VAL A 25 -12.03 -45.72 3.31
C VAL A 25 -10.74 -44.90 3.45
N ALA A 26 -9.58 -45.57 3.57
CA ALA A 26 -8.28 -44.89 3.65
C ALA A 26 -7.88 -44.16 2.36
N ALA A 27 -8.21 -44.72 1.19
CA ALA A 27 -7.90 -44.10 -0.11
C ALA A 27 -8.75 -42.84 -0.41
N LYS A 28 -9.93 -42.70 0.21
CA LYS A 28 -10.77 -41.50 0.08
C LYS A 28 -10.39 -40.40 1.07
N ALA A 29 -9.88 -40.74 2.25
CA ALA A 29 -9.45 -39.76 3.24
C ALA A 29 -8.21 -38.97 2.79
N LEU A 30 -7.29 -39.58 2.03
CA LEU A 30 -6.07 -38.92 1.52
C LEU A 30 -6.33 -38.01 0.30
N ALA A 31 -7.44 -38.19 -0.42
CA ALA A 31 -7.77 -37.38 -1.59
C ALA A 31 -8.38 -36.01 -1.22
N TYR A 32 -8.97 -35.87 -0.02
CA TYR A 32 -9.54 -34.58 0.43
C TYR A 32 -8.53 -33.71 1.20
N SER A 33 -7.40 -34.26 1.64
CA SER A 33 -6.38 -33.49 2.38
C SER A 33 -5.43 -32.70 1.49
N ALA A 34 -5.30 -33.06 0.20
CA ALA A 34 -4.42 -32.36 -0.74
C ALA A 34 -5.07 -31.15 -1.43
N LEU A 35 -6.41 -31.02 -1.38
CA LEU A 35 -7.13 -29.94 -2.07
C LEU A 35 -7.35 -28.69 -1.21
N PHE A 36 -7.14 -28.75 0.11
CA PHE A 36 -7.33 -27.60 1.01
C PHE A 36 -6.06 -26.75 1.24
N LEU A 37 -4.90 -27.16 0.71
CA LEU A 37 -3.63 -26.46 0.97
C LEU A 37 -3.29 -25.34 -0.03
N LEU A 38 -4.17 -25.04 -1.00
CA LEU A 38 -3.92 -24.06 -2.07
C LEU A 38 -4.71 -22.74 -1.95
N LEU A 39 -5.52 -22.54 -0.89
CA LEU A 39 -6.46 -21.41 -0.78
C LEU A 39 -6.01 -20.28 0.17
N GLY A 40 -4.72 -20.20 0.54
CA GLY A 40 -4.30 -19.36 1.67
C GLY A 40 -3.24 -18.30 1.42
N LEU A 41 -2.85 -17.99 0.17
CA LEU A 41 -1.93 -16.87 -0.05
C LEU A 41 -2.74 -15.56 0.06
N PRO A 42 -2.49 -14.70 1.07
CA PRO A 42 -3.13 -13.40 1.12
C PRO A 42 -2.66 -12.61 -0.10
N ALA A 43 -3.56 -12.41 -1.07
CA ALA A 43 -3.34 -11.42 -2.10
C ALA A 43 -3.27 -10.07 -1.40
N THR A 44 -2.08 -9.45 -1.36
CA THR A 44 -1.96 -8.04 -0.99
C THR A 44 -2.69 -7.23 -2.04
N ALA A 45 -3.98 -6.98 -1.81
CA ALA A 45 -4.83 -6.20 -2.69
C ALA A 45 -4.37 -4.73 -2.66
N HIS A 46 -3.50 -4.38 -3.60
CA HIS A 46 -3.18 -3.00 -3.97
C HIS A 46 -4.32 -2.49 -4.85
N ALA A 47 -4.73 -1.23 -4.70
CA ALA A 47 -5.69 -0.67 -5.64
C ALA A 47 -5.00 -0.46 -6.99
N ALA A 48 -5.80 -0.31 -8.04
CA ALA A 48 -5.27 0.11 -9.33
C ALA A 48 -4.56 1.47 -9.20
N PRO A 49 -3.58 1.79 -10.06
CA PRO A 49 -3.03 3.13 -10.13
C PRO A 49 -4.12 4.15 -10.45
N PRO A 50 -3.95 5.42 -10.03
CA PRO A 50 -4.95 6.45 -10.27
C PRO A 50 -5.04 6.85 -11.75
N ASP A 51 -6.21 7.36 -12.13
CA ASP A 51 -6.45 8.07 -13.39
C ASP A 51 -6.05 9.54 -13.24
N LEU A 52 -4.74 9.78 -13.17
CA LEU A 52 -4.19 11.07 -12.76
C LEU A 52 -4.41 12.18 -13.80
N GLN A 53 -5.33 13.07 -13.50
CA GLN A 53 -5.66 14.25 -14.33
C GLN A 53 -4.86 15.52 -13.97
N THR A 54 -4.24 15.59 -12.79
CA THR A 54 -3.49 16.79 -12.34
C THR A 54 -2.34 17.15 -13.28
N PRO A 55 -2.27 18.37 -13.84
CA PRO A 55 -1.17 18.78 -14.71
C PRO A 55 0.19 18.65 -14.02
N ALA A 56 1.22 18.36 -14.81
CA ALA A 56 2.60 18.36 -14.32
C ALA A 56 3.08 19.79 -13.99
N PRO A 57 4.04 19.97 -13.07
CA PRO A 57 4.68 18.93 -12.26
C PRO A 57 3.76 18.46 -11.12
N VAL A 58 3.83 17.16 -10.82
CA VAL A 58 3.03 16.56 -9.74
C VAL A 58 3.74 15.37 -9.12
N ILE A 59 3.62 15.23 -7.80
CA ILE A 59 4.03 14.07 -7.01
C ILE A 59 2.77 13.43 -6.43
N TYR A 60 2.58 12.14 -6.66
CA TYR A 60 1.34 11.45 -6.31
C TYR A 60 1.61 10.01 -5.87
N LEU A 61 0.77 9.41 -5.03
CA LEU A 61 0.88 8.01 -4.68
C LEU A 61 0.70 7.11 -5.90
N ALA A 62 1.47 6.02 -5.95
CA ALA A 62 1.39 5.02 -7.00
C ALA A 62 0.06 4.24 -6.98
N ASP A 63 -0.54 4.09 -5.80
CA ASP A 63 -1.79 3.38 -5.53
C ASP A 63 -2.93 4.39 -5.32
N ASN A 64 -4.10 4.16 -5.93
CA ASN A 64 -5.26 5.04 -5.75
C ASN A 64 -5.89 4.93 -4.36
N LEU A 65 -5.58 3.88 -3.60
CA LEU A 65 -6.22 3.51 -2.35
C LEU A 65 -7.75 3.53 -2.51
N ASP A 66 -8.42 4.34 -1.70
CA ASP A 66 -9.86 4.55 -1.65
C ASP A 66 -10.29 5.93 -2.19
N GLU A 67 -9.47 6.59 -3.02
CA GLU A 67 -9.88 7.85 -3.65
C GLU A 67 -11.07 7.59 -4.58
N GLN A 68 -12.22 8.18 -4.24
CA GLN A 68 -13.53 7.82 -4.77
C GLN A 68 -13.68 8.05 -6.29
N ASP A 69 -13.01 9.06 -6.82
CA ASP A 69 -13.09 9.48 -8.23
C ASP A 69 -11.90 8.95 -9.05
N ARG A 70 -11.05 8.15 -8.41
CA ARG A 70 -9.79 7.61 -8.92
C ARG A 70 -8.77 8.66 -9.37
N LEU A 71 -8.87 9.88 -8.86
CA LEU A 71 -7.95 10.97 -9.22
C LEU A 71 -6.55 10.75 -8.67
N GLY A 72 -6.42 9.92 -7.64
CA GLY A 72 -5.19 9.65 -6.91
C GLY A 72 -4.93 10.62 -5.77
N TRP A 73 -3.83 10.38 -5.06
CA TRP A 73 -3.46 11.14 -3.87
C TRP A 73 -2.20 11.97 -4.11
N CYS A 74 -2.29 13.28 -3.94
CA CYS A 74 -1.20 14.23 -4.13
C CYS A 74 -0.80 14.86 -2.78
N ILE A 75 0.42 15.40 -2.71
CA ILE A 75 0.80 16.35 -1.66
C ILE A 75 0.02 17.64 -1.91
N ASP A 76 -0.58 18.22 -0.87
CA ASP A 76 -1.40 19.43 -0.93
C ASP A 76 -1.16 20.30 0.30
N THR A 77 -1.42 21.60 0.20
CA THR A 77 -1.53 22.51 1.33
C THR A 77 -2.92 22.43 1.96
N ARG A 78 -3.01 22.44 3.29
CA ARG A 78 -4.31 22.40 3.97
C ARG A 78 -5.11 23.68 3.74
N GLY A 79 -6.24 23.58 3.07
CA GLY A 79 -7.21 24.67 2.92
C GLY A 79 -7.46 25.01 1.45
N ARG A 80 -7.65 26.31 1.17
CA ARG A 80 -7.81 26.80 -0.21
C ARG A 80 -6.59 27.64 -0.57
N GLY A 81 -5.72 27.10 -1.43
CA GLY A 81 -4.46 27.76 -1.77
C GLY A 81 -3.44 27.66 -0.63
N PHE A 82 -2.53 28.63 -0.56
CA PHE A 82 -1.37 28.55 0.32
C PHE A 82 -1.74 28.30 1.79
N SER A 83 -1.05 27.33 2.40
CA SER A 83 -0.99 27.09 3.84
C SER A 83 0.40 26.59 4.20
N ASP A 84 0.83 26.89 5.41
CA ASP A 84 2.08 26.40 6.01
C ASP A 84 1.99 24.93 6.46
N ARG A 85 0.84 24.26 6.31
CA ARG A 85 0.63 22.85 6.67
C ARG A 85 0.37 22.02 5.43
N LEU A 86 1.10 20.91 5.29
CA LEU A 86 0.88 19.95 4.22
C LEU A 86 0.01 18.78 4.69
N HIS A 87 -0.67 18.16 3.73
CA HIS A 87 -1.35 16.89 3.90
C HIS A 87 -1.39 16.13 2.57
N THR A 88 -1.94 14.92 2.60
CA THR A 88 -2.27 14.19 1.38
C THR A 88 -3.73 14.47 1.04
N HIS A 89 -4.02 14.73 -0.23
CA HIS A 89 -5.36 15.11 -0.70
C HIS A 89 -5.63 14.48 -2.06
N SER A 90 -6.90 14.34 -2.45
CA SER A 90 -7.23 13.98 -3.82
C SER A 90 -6.50 14.93 -4.77
N CYS A 91 -5.82 14.37 -5.76
CA CYS A 91 -5.24 15.10 -6.85
C CYS A 91 -6.33 15.90 -7.57
N LYS A 92 -6.02 17.15 -7.98
CA LYS A 92 -6.99 18.07 -8.57
C LYS A 92 -6.80 18.14 -10.10
N PRO A 93 -7.82 17.88 -10.93
CA PRO A 93 -7.70 17.92 -12.40
C PRO A 93 -7.20 19.25 -12.98
N ARG A 94 -7.40 20.36 -12.27
CA ARG A 94 -6.92 21.69 -12.67
C ARG A 94 -5.57 22.08 -12.04
N GLY A 95 -4.97 21.18 -11.24
CA GLY A 95 -3.74 21.47 -10.51
C GLY A 95 -3.94 22.46 -9.38
N GLY A 96 -2.99 23.39 -9.22
CA GLY A 96 -2.96 24.35 -8.13
C GLY A 96 -2.07 23.91 -6.97
N ASP A 97 -2.59 24.04 -5.75
CA ASP A 97 -1.93 23.72 -4.48
C ASP A 97 -1.47 22.25 -4.33
N VAL A 98 -1.93 21.34 -5.19
CA VAL A 98 -1.44 19.96 -5.29
C VAL A 98 -0.17 19.79 -6.15
N GLN A 99 0.31 20.84 -6.82
CA GLN A 99 1.42 20.74 -7.75
C GLN A 99 2.76 20.93 -7.03
N PHE A 100 3.46 19.82 -6.86
CA PHE A 100 4.82 19.76 -6.31
C PHE A 100 5.78 19.15 -7.33
N ARG A 101 7.04 19.59 -7.28
CA ARG A 101 8.15 19.03 -8.03
C ARG A 101 9.23 18.55 -7.07
N TYR A 102 9.94 17.49 -7.45
CA TYR A 102 11.17 17.11 -6.78
C TYR A 102 12.35 17.76 -7.49
N ASP A 103 13.16 18.50 -6.75
CA ASP A 103 14.42 19.08 -7.18
C ASP A 103 15.55 18.13 -6.77
N GLU A 104 16.03 17.34 -7.73
CA GLU A 104 17.05 16.31 -7.49
C GLU A 104 18.38 16.90 -7.05
N ALA A 105 18.81 18.02 -7.66
CA ALA A 105 20.08 18.67 -7.34
C ALA A 105 20.07 19.24 -5.94
N ALA A 106 18.94 19.83 -5.54
CA ALA A 106 18.78 20.48 -4.26
C ALA A 106 18.12 19.58 -3.20
N ARG A 107 17.86 18.29 -3.55
CA ARG A 107 17.26 17.23 -2.73
C ARG A 107 16.03 17.71 -1.94
N ARG A 108 15.06 18.31 -2.62
CA ARG A 108 13.89 18.93 -1.94
C ARG A 108 12.61 18.77 -2.74
N ILE A 109 11.49 18.73 -2.01
CA ILE A 109 10.15 18.80 -2.59
C ILE A 109 9.73 20.27 -2.59
N ALA A 110 9.65 20.87 -3.78
CA ALA A 110 9.30 22.28 -3.96
C ALA A 110 7.85 22.41 -4.47
N SER A 111 7.14 23.43 -4.00
CA SER A 111 5.85 23.79 -4.59
C SER A 111 6.08 24.37 -5.99
N ALA A 112 5.23 23.97 -6.93
CA ALA A 112 5.15 24.58 -8.25
C ALA A 112 4.12 25.72 -8.29
N ALA A 113 3.13 25.72 -7.41
CA ALA A 113 2.13 26.78 -7.30
C ALA A 113 2.61 27.98 -6.46
N PHE A 114 3.48 27.76 -5.48
CA PHE A 114 3.97 28.79 -4.57
C PHE A 114 5.49 28.92 -4.69
N GLN A 115 5.94 29.95 -5.41
CA GLN A 115 7.35 30.19 -5.69
C GLN A 115 8.16 30.34 -4.39
N GLY A 116 9.32 29.70 -4.35
CA GLY A 116 10.24 29.78 -3.21
C GLY A 116 9.78 29.00 -1.99
N LYS A 117 8.74 28.16 -2.09
CA LYS A 117 8.25 27.34 -0.99
C LYS A 117 8.61 25.86 -1.13
N CYS A 118 9.05 25.26 -0.04
CA CYS A 118 9.53 23.88 0.04
C CYS A 118 8.85 23.14 1.18
N ALA A 119 8.62 21.84 0.99
CA ALA A 119 8.16 20.98 2.06
C ALA A 119 9.24 20.89 3.15
N GLU A 120 8.84 21.00 4.41
CA GLU A 120 9.74 20.95 5.57
C GLU A 120 9.15 20.11 6.69
N LEU A 121 9.96 19.26 7.33
CA LEU A 121 9.57 18.57 8.56
C LEU A 121 9.34 19.59 9.69
N LEU A 122 8.18 19.52 10.34
CA LEU A 122 7.84 20.45 11.43
C LEU A 122 8.50 20.11 12.78
N ALA A 123 9.27 19.01 12.83
CA ALA A 123 10.06 18.57 13.96
C ALA A 123 11.26 17.73 13.46
N PRO A 124 12.26 17.43 14.29
CA PRO A 124 13.31 16.47 13.94
C PRO A 124 12.71 15.14 13.45
N ALA A 125 13.34 14.50 12.47
CA ALA A 125 12.81 13.30 11.82
C ALA A 125 12.49 12.19 12.83
N ALA A 126 11.23 11.79 12.88
CA ALA A 126 10.71 10.69 13.69
C ALA A 126 9.39 10.19 13.07
N ALA A 127 8.97 8.97 13.39
CA ALA A 127 7.67 8.47 12.97
C ALA A 127 6.54 9.38 13.50
N GLY A 128 5.56 9.69 12.65
CA GLY A 128 4.45 10.59 12.94
C GLY A 128 4.73 12.07 12.69
N VAL A 129 5.99 12.46 12.41
CA VAL A 129 6.32 13.86 12.10
C VAL A 129 5.66 14.28 10.79
N THR A 130 4.99 15.42 10.83
CA THR A 130 4.25 16.01 9.71
C THR A 130 5.08 17.09 9.01
N LEU A 131 4.58 17.53 7.86
CA LEU A 131 5.27 18.49 7.01
C LEU A 131 4.51 19.81 6.93
N GLY A 132 5.26 20.90 6.79
CA GLY A 132 4.77 22.21 6.42
C GLY A 132 5.30 22.67 5.07
N LEU A 133 4.82 23.82 4.62
CA LEU A 133 5.28 24.49 3.41
C LEU A 133 5.92 25.83 3.77
N LEU A 134 7.25 25.87 3.83
CA LEU A 134 8.03 26.99 4.33
C LEU A 134 8.96 27.55 3.26
N ASP A 135 9.65 28.65 3.54
CA ASP A 135 10.62 29.22 2.60
C ASP A 135 11.76 28.25 2.34
N CYS A 136 12.06 28.01 1.07
CA CYS A 136 13.17 27.16 0.67
C CYS A 136 14.49 27.72 1.19
N ALA A 137 15.24 26.93 1.95
CA ALA A 137 16.55 27.30 2.48
C ALA A 137 17.63 26.31 1.99
N LYS A 138 18.86 26.80 1.78
CA LYS A 138 19.94 25.99 1.19
C LYS A 138 20.38 24.83 2.10
N ASP A 139 20.39 25.08 3.41
CA ASP A 139 20.97 24.16 4.42
C ASP A 139 19.95 23.71 5.47
N ALA A 140 18.64 23.88 5.19
CA ALA A 140 17.59 23.42 6.09
C ALA A 140 17.50 21.89 6.07
N LYS A 141 18.01 21.25 7.12
CA LYS A 141 17.97 19.78 7.27
C LYS A 141 16.56 19.21 7.18
N GLY A 142 15.56 19.96 7.65
CA GLY A 142 14.14 19.58 7.56
C GLY A 142 13.57 19.60 6.14
N GLN A 143 14.27 20.20 5.17
CA GLN A 143 13.86 20.27 3.75
C GLN A 143 14.61 19.29 2.85
N ALA A 144 15.55 18.52 3.41
CA ALA A 144 16.27 17.51 2.66
C ALA A 144 15.39 16.25 2.53
N PHE A 145 15.12 15.84 1.30
CA PHE A 145 14.42 14.59 0.98
C PHE A 145 15.19 13.85 -0.11
N ASP A 146 15.56 12.60 0.15
CA ASP A 146 16.11 11.68 -0.85
C ASP A 146 14.99 10.87 -1.49
N TYR A 147 14.96 10.85 -2.82
CA TYR A 147 14.06 9.98 -3.57
C TYR A 147 14.80 8.75 -4.08
N ASP A 148 14.41 7.57 -3.59
CA ASP A 148 14.83 6.28 -4.11
C ASP A 148 13.92 5.89 -5.28
N ALA A 149 14.43 6.04 -6.51
CA ALA A 149 13.66 5.77 -7.72
C ALA A 149 13.30 4.29 -7.91
N ALA A 150 14.08 3.36 -7.34
CA ALA A 150 13.80 1.93 -7.44
C ALA A 150 12.69 1.52 -6.46
N ALA A 151 12.72 2.05 -5.24
CA ALA A 151 11.69 1.82 -4.23
C ALA A 151 10.43 2.70 -4.43
N MET A 152 10.56 3.80 -5.18
CA MET A 152 9.59 4.90 -5.30
C MET A 152 9.32 5.60 -3.95
N GLU A 153 10.33 5.73 -3.10
CA GLU A 153 10.17 6.24 -1.73
C GLU A 153 10.89 7.58 -1.55
N PHE A 154 10.27 8.51 -0.82
CA PHE A 154 10.96 9.68 -0.28
C PHE A 154 11.41 9.42 1.15
N ARG A 155 12.67 9.72 1.46
CA ARG A 155 13.29 9.58 2.78
C ARG A 155 13.78 10.93 3.30
N PRO A 156 13.63 11.26 4.59
CA PRO A 156 14.05 12.55 5.13
C PRO A 156 15.58 12.58 5.31
N GLY A 157 16.25 13.45 4.55
CA GLY A 157 17.70 13.61 4.58
C GLY A 157 18.41 12.28 4.33
N ALA A 158 19.37 11.94 5.20
CA ALA A 158 20.11 10.69 5.13
C ALA A 158 19.49 9.55 5.97
N ASP A 159 18.32 9.76 6.60
CA ASP A 159 17.67 8.72 7.39
C ASP A 159 17.03 7.68 6.47
N GLY A 160 17.71 6.54 6.33
CA GLY A 160 17.26 5.41 5.51
C GLY A 160 16.08 4.63 6.08
N THR A 161 15.65 4.91 7.30
CA THR A 161 14.68 4.09 8.05
C THR A 161 13.26 4.64 8.00
N LEU A 162 13.11 5.95 7.73
CA LEU A 162 11.83 6.64 7.64
C LEU A 162 11.50 7.01 6.20
N CYS A 163 10.22 6.91 5.85
CA CYS A 163 9.68 7.24 4.55
C CYS A 163 8.56 8.27 4.69
N LEU A 164 8.37 9.12 3.69
CA LEU A 164 7.17 9.94 3.54
C LEU A 164 5.98 9.04 3.21
N VAL A 165 4.88 9.15 3.95
CA VAL A 165 3.72 8.28 3.81
C VAL A 165 2.42 9.07 3.84
N ALA A 166 1.44 8.57 3.10
CA ALA A 166 0.04 8.93 3.31
C ALA A 166 -0.53 8.11 4.48
N GLY A 167 -1.23 8.78 5.39
CA GLY A 167 -1.91 8.14 6.51
C GLY A 167 -2.98 7.16 6.05
N ALA A 168 -3.24 6.11 6.86
CA ALA A 168 -4.10 4.99 6.48
C ALA A 168 -5.59 5.34 6.34
N ALA A 169 -6.08 6.34 7.07
CA ALA A 169 -7.47 6.76 7.06
C ALA A 169 -7.71 7.94 6.11
N SER A 170 -8.71 7.82 5.24
CA SER A 170 -9.24 8.92 4.44
C SER A 170 -10.36 9.66 5.19
N ARG A 171 -10.59 10.92 4.81
CA ARG A 171 -11.69 11.76 5.31
C ARG A 171 -12.24 12.62 4.18
N SER A 172 -13.53 12.95 4.23
CA SER A 172 -14.16 13.87 3.28
C SER A 172 -13.53 15.27 3.39
N ALA A 173 -13.31 15.90 2.24
CA ALA A 173 -12.78 17.25 2.07
C ALA A 173 -13.59 17.99 0.99
N GLY A 174 -14.91 18.09 1.19
CA GLY A 174 -15.83 18.63 0.19
C GLY A 174 -16.05 17.62 -0.94
N PRO A 175 -15.89 18.00 -2.23
CA PRO A 175 -16.00 17.05 -3.35
C PRO A 175 -14.80 16.11 -3.46
N PHE A 176 -13.77 16.32 -2.64
CA PHE A 176 -12.54 15.56 -2.63
C PHE A 176 -12.37 14.81 -1.30
N MET A 177 -11.26 14.10 -1.16
CA MET A 177 -10.88 13.39 0.04
C MET A 177 -9.49 13.85 0.52
N SER A 178 -9.18 13.60 1.78
CA SER A 178 -7.84 13.86 2.32
C SER A 178 -7.38 12.77 3.28
N ARG A 179 -6.07 12.70 3.48
CA ARG A 179 -5.34 11.80 4.37
C ARG A 179 -4.27 12.61 5.12
N ASP A 180 -3.66 12.03 6.14
CA ASP A 180 -2.49 12.66 6.75
C ASP A 180 -1.25 12.46 5.86
N LEU A 181 -0.28 13.35 5.98
CA LEU A 181 1.04 13.24 5.37
C LEU A 181 2.06 13.29 6.50
N ALA A 182 2.85 12.24 6.66
CA ALA A 182 3.79 12.13 7.76
C ALA A 182 4.99 11.25 7.40
N LEU A 183 5.95 11.15 8.31
CA LEU A 183 6.98 10.12 8.28
C LEU A 183 6.52 8.84 8.97
N ALA A 184 6.90 7.67 8.45
CA ALA A 184 6.72 6.39 9.13
C ALA A 184 7.87 5.43 8.78
N PRO A 185 8.09 4.34 9.54
CA PRO A 185 9.15 3.39 9.22
C PRO A 185 8.94 2.76 7.84
N CYS A 186 9.95 2.82 6.98
CA CYS A 186 9.88 2.31 5.62
C CYS A 186 9.57 0.81 5.61
N THR A 187 10.22 0.02 6.46
CA THR A 187 10.15 -1.45 6.43
C THR A 187 8.82 -2.02 6.89
N SER A 188 8.11 -1.34 7.80
CA SER A 188 6.82 -1.79 8.33
C SER A 188 5.61 -1.11 7.68
N THR A 189 5.83 -0.10 6.82
CA THR A 189 4.74 0.56 6.10
C THR A 189 4.48 -0.14 4.78
N ASP A 190 3.22 -0.48 4.51
CA ASP A 190 2.79 -1.09 3.25
C ASP A 190 3.09 -0.17 2.04
N ALA A 191 3.50 -0.76 0.92
CA ALA A 191 3.97 -0.06 -0.27
C ALA A 191 2.95 0.97 -0.79
N LYS A 192 1.66 0.62 -0.75
CA LYS A 192 0.56 1.49 -1.19
C LYS A 192 0.48 2.85 -0.50
N PHE A 193 1.07 2.99 0.69
CA PHE A 193 1.06 4.25 1.46
C PHE A 193 2.33 5.09 1.29
N LYS A 194 3.40 4.53 0.72
CA LYS A 194 4.74 5.15 0.73
C LYS A 194 5.40 5.23 -0.65
N GLN A 195 4.80 4.61 -1.67
CA GLN A 195 5.31 4.67 -3.03
C GLN A 195 4.74 5.89 -3.75
N TRP A 196 5.61 6.86 -4.04
CA TRP A 196 5.29 8.11 -4.70
C TRP A 196 5.87 8.11 -6.12
N ARG A 197 5.06 8.50 -7.10
CA ARG A 197 5.48 8.74 -8.47
C ARG A 197 5.70 10.23 -8.70
N ILE A 198 6.67 10.54 -9.55
CA ILE A 198 6.99 11.91 -9.95
C ILE A 198 6.68 12.07 -11.43
N ARG A 199 5.77 12.97 -11.77
CA ARG A 199 5.53 13.39 -13.17
C ARG A 199 6.07 14.80 -13.36
N LYS A 200 7.21 14.89 -14.05
CA LYS A 200 7.91 16.16 -14.34
C LYS A 200 7.13 16.99 -15.37
N ALA A 201 7.25 18.31 -15.29
CA ALA A 201 6.78 19.19 -16.36
C ALA A 201 7.50 18.86 -17.67
N ARG A 202 6.80 19.00 -18.81
CA ARG A 202 7.47 18.92 -20.11
C ARG A 202 8.40 20.14 -20.24
N PRO A 203 9.65 19.96 -20.69
CA PRO A 203 10.56 21.08 -20.95
C PRO A 203 10.00 22.05 -21.99
#